data_AF-A0A9D8NER7-F1
#
_entry.id   AF-A0A9D8NER7-F1
#
_cell.length_a   1.000
_cell.length_b   1.000
_cell.length_c   1.000
_cell.angle_alpha   90.00
_cell.angle_beta   90.00
_cell.angle_gamma   90.00
#
_symmetry.space_group_name_H-M   'P 1'
#
loop_
_entity.id
_entity.type
_entity.pdbx_description
1 polymer ?
#
loop_
_entity_poly.entity_id
_entity_poly.type
_entity_poly.pdbx_seq_one_letter_code
_entity_poly.pdbx_strand_id
1 'polypeptide(L)'
;MRIKHFLFTAALVLSAVTANAQLDVVRFNVQDGISDATLKANIEKSTSTLLSALNATVISGKPKIKFEKADEALFTKDGRTCLDEMWASSAMMCPVSQVTEKGISMQNGTVQVRNIPITLLAADEDNCEQELVICFNQQGQIDNIMIALEEHRYLDVINAQISVKDFHRRQAIIDFVENFRTAYNRKDIDYINNVFSDNALIITGKVVKIDKKKQDLTSQALNNEQIQYQKSTKEEYINNLKRCFKNNSYINLIFDEIEVMRHPRRDDIFGVTLKQHWNSSNYSDVGYLFLMINFEDEMNPCIQVRTWQPDKYNGKPLPREEVFSLDMFSI
;
A
#
# COMPACT_ATOMS: atom_id res chain seq x y z
N MET A 1 -12.03 -57.52 -9.89
CA MET A 1 -12.60 -56.16 -9.89
C MET A 1 -11.72 -55.21 -9.05
N ARG A 2 -10.46 -54.95 -9.46
CA ARG A 2 -9.49 -54.14 -8.70
C ARG A 2 -8.77 -53.07 -9.54
N ILE A 3 -9.35 -52.67 -10.67
CA ILE A 3 -8.76 -51.70 -11.61
C ILE A 3 -9.47 -50.34 -11.59
N LYS A 4 -10.71 -50.25 -11.05
CA LYS A 4 -11.49 -48.99 -11.07
C LYS A 4 -11.17 -47.99 -9.95
N HIS A 5 -10.60 -48.42 -8.83
CA HIS A 5 -10.27 -47.53 -7.70
C HIS A 5 -8.91 -46.81 -7.85
N PHE A 6 -8.00 -47.34 -8.68
CA PHE A 6 -6.70 -46.71 -8.97
C PHE A 6 -6.83 -45.58 -10.01
N LEU A 7 -7.78 -45.72 -10.95
CA LEU A 7 -8.08 -44.68 -11.96
C LEU A 7 -8.76 -43.45 -11.36
N PHE A 8 -9.58 -43.61 -10.31
CA PHE A 8 -10.31 -42.50 -9.69
C PHE A 8 -9.45 -41.67 -8.72
N THR A 9 -8.53 -42.31 -8.00
CA THR A 9 -7.53 -41.62 -7.17
C THR A 9 -6.42 -40.97 -8.01
N ALA A 10 -5.99 -41.62 -9.09
CA ALA A 10 -5.10 -40.98 -10.07
C ALA A 10 -5.76 -39.75 -10.71
N ALA A 11 -7.05 -39.81 -11.08
CA ALA A 11 -7.76 -38.67 -11.68
C ALA A 11 -7.94 -37.48 -10.73
N LEU A 12 -8.18 -37.71 -9.42
CA LEU A 12 -8.36 -36.64 -8.43
C LEU A 12 -7.03 -35.95 -8.07
N VAL A 13 -5.94 -36.72 -8.04
CA VAL A 13 -4.57 -36.18 -7.91
C VAL A 13 -4.16 -35.46 -9.19
N LEU A 14 -4.51 -35.98 -10.37
CA LEU A 14 -4.26 -35.31 -11.64
C LEU A 14 -5.01 -33.97 -11.73
N SER A 15 -6.27 -33.89 -11.30
CA SER A 15 -7.05 -32.64 -11.35
C SER A 15 -6.53 -31.54 -10.42
N ALA A 16 -6.04 -31.90 -9.22
CA ALA A 16 -5.43 -30.95 -8.29
C ALA A 16 -4.03 -30.50 -8.76
N VAL A 17 -3.27 -31.41 -9.39
CA VAL A 17 -1.97 -31.07 -10.00
C VAL A 17 -2.15 -30.20 -11.25
N THR A 18 -3.17 -30.44 -12.07
CA THR A 18 -3.45 -29.61 -13.26
C THR A 18 -4.00 -28.23 -12.92
N ALA A 19 -4.77 -28.11 -11.83
CA ALA A 19 -5.25 -26.80 -11.36
C ALA A 19 -4.09 -25.93 -10.88
N ASN A 20 -3.11 -26.50 -10.17
CA ASN A 20 -1.89 -25.81 -9.77
C ASN A 20 -0.96 -25.51 -10.96
N ALA A 21 -0.83 -26.42 -11.93
CA ALA A 21 0.00 -26.22 -13.12
C ALA A 21 -0.51 -25.10 -14.05
N GLN A 22 -1.80 -24.75 -13.98
CA GLN A 22 -2.36 -23.67 -14.79
C GLN A 22 -1.97 -22.27 -14.27
N LEU A 23 -1.54 -22.17 -13.01
CA LEU A 23 -1.10 -20.91 -12.41
C LEU A 23 0.43 -20.72 -12.45
N ASP A 24 1.22 -21.73 -12.80
CA ASP A 24 2.69 -21.58 -12.94
C ASP A 24 3.09 -20.51 -13.96
N VAL A 25 2.26 -20.32 -14.99
CA VAL A 25 2.51 -19.36 -16.08
C VAL A 25 1.38 -18.35 -16.14
N VAL A 26 1.71 -17.08 -15.91
CA VAL A 26 0.79 -15.95 -15.96
C VAL A 26 1.08 -15.12 -17.19
N ARG A 27 0.05 -14.81 -17.98
CA ARG A 27 0.15 -13.92 -19.15
C ARG A 27 -0.44 -12.56 -18.84
N PHE A 28 0.37 -11.52 -18.93
CA PHE A 28 -0.07 -10.14 -18.86
C PHE A 28 -0.14 -9.51 -20.26
N ASN A 29 -1.22 -8.79 -20.56
CA ASN A 29 -1.39 -8.06 -21.82
C ASN A 29 -1.80 -6.62 -21.53
N VAL A 30 -1.24 -5.68 -22.28
CA VAL A 30 -1.66 -4.28 -22.22
C VAL A 30 -2.79 -4.08 -23.22
N GLN A 31 -3.97 -3.70 -22.72
CA GLN A 31 -5.14 -3.44 -23.55
C GLN A 31 -5.03 -2.13 -24.33
N ASP A 32 -4.63 -1.06 -23.65
CA ASP A 32 -4.59 0.32 -24.16
C ASP A 32 -3.61 1.19 -23.35
N GLY A 33 -3.39 2.43 -23.75
CA GLY A 33 -2.65 3.45 -22.99
C GLY A 33 -1.13 3.50 -23.19
N ILE A 34 -0.60 2.64 -24.07
CA ILE A 34 0.81 2.64 -24.49
C ILE A 34 0.88 2.58 -26.02
N SER A 35 1.35 3.65 -26.65
CA SER A 35 1.45 3.74 -28.11
C SER A 35 2.74 3.15 -28.68
N ASP A 36 3.83 3.15 -27.91
CA ASP A 36 5.11 2.56 -28.32
C ASP A 36 5.03 1.02 -28.23
N ALA A 37 5.13 0.36 -29.38
CA ALA A 37 5.01 -1.10 -29.48
C ALA A 37 6.16 -1.85 -28.80
N THR A 38 7.36 -1.29 -28.78
CA THR A 38 8.54 -1.91 -28.14
C THR A 38 8.40 -1.81 -26.63
N LEU A 39 8.05 -0.63 -26.12
CA LEU A 39 7.80 -0.41 -24.71
C LEU A 39 6.66 -1.31 -24.20
N LYS A 40 5.56 -1.37 -24.96
CA LYS A 40 4.43 -2.27 -24.67
C LYS A 40 4.89 -3.72 -24.56
N ALA A 41 5.64 -4.24 -25.54
CA ALA A 41 6.12 -5.62 -25.53
C ALA A 41 7.07 -5.90 -24.35
N ASN A 42 7.91 -4.93 -23.98
CA ASN A 42 8.79 -5.04 -22.82
C ASN A 42 7.98 -5.11 -21.52
N ILE A 43 6.97 -4.25 -21.35
CA ILE A 43 6.08 -4.27 -20.18
C ILE A 43 5.31 -5.59 -20.09
N GLU A 44 4.75 -6.07 -21.20
CA GLU A 44 4.06 -7.36 -21.26
C GLU A 44 4.97 -8.52 -20.85
N LYS A 45 6.21 -8.53 -21.34
CA LYS A 45 7.22 -9.53 -20.96
C LYS A 45 7.59 -9.41 -19.48
N SER A 46 7.99 -8.22 -19.02
CA SER A 46 8.43 -7.96 -17.65
C SER A 46 7.38 -8.38 -16.62
N THR A 47 6.12 -7.99 -16.83
CA THR A 47 5.02 -8.36 -15.92
C THR A 47 4.72 -9.85 -15.95
N SER A 48 4.63 -10.47 -17.14
CA SER A 48 4.35 -11.91 -17.26
C SER A 48 5.44 -12.75 -16.57
N THR A 49 6.71 -12.37 -16.75
CA THR A 49 7.85 -13.04 -16.11
C THR A 49 7.81 -12.86 -14.60
N LEU A 50 7.54 -11.64 -14.10
CA LEU A 50 7.39 -11.39 -12.67
C LEU A 50 6.30 -12.28 -12.05
N LEU A 51 5.07 -12.22 -12.58
CA LEU A 51 3.93 -12.94 -12.00
C LEU A 51 4.13 -14.47 -12.05
N SER A 52 4.69 -14.98 -13.15
CA SER A 52 5.03 -16.41 -13.25
C SER A 52 6.12 -16.82 -12.24
N ALA A 53 7.13 -15.96 -12.02
CA ALA A 53 8.19 -16.23 -11.05
C ALA A 53 7.67 -16.22 -9.61
N LEU A 54 6.74 -15.33 -9.27
CA LEU A 54 6.05 -15.33 -7.97
C LEU A 54 5.35 -16.67 -7.75
N ASN A 55 4.51 -17.09 -8.70
CA ASN A 55 3.72 -18.32 -8.61
C ASN A 55 4.62 -19.56 -8.53
N ALA A 56 5.61 -19.68 -9.41
CA ALA A 56 6.55 -20.79 -9.38
C ALA A 56 7.35 -20.86 -8.07
N THR A 57 7.68 -19.71 -7.46
CA THR A 57 8.39 -19.67 -6.18
C THR A 57 7.50 -20.14 -5.03
N VAL A 58 6.23 -19.71 -4.99
CA VAL A 58 5.23 -20.21 -4.03
C VAL A 58 5.01 -21.71 -4.20
N ILE A 59 4.73 -22.16 -5.41
CA ILE A 59 4.42 -23.57 -5.73
C ILE A 59 5.59 -24.49 -5.40
N SER A 60 6.83 -24.05 -5.65
CA SER A 60 8.03 -24.82 -5.32
C SER A 60 8.47 -24.71 -3.84
N GLY A 61 7.79 -23.90 -3.03
CA GLY A 61 8.10 -23.70 -1.61
C GLY A 61 9.48 -23.07 -1.36
N LYS A 62 10.01 -22.31 -2.34
CA LYS A 62 11.34 -21.69 -2.22
C LYS A 62 11.24 -20.37 -1.44
N PRO A 63 12.27 -20.02 -0.64
CA PRO A 63 12.22 -18.82 0.18
C PRO A 63 12.51 -17.53 -0.60
N LYS A 64 13.04 -17.62 -1.82
CA LYS A 64 13.45 -16.47 -2.63
C LYS A 64 13.04 -16.65 -4.08
N ILE A 65 12.57 -15.57 -4.67
CA ILE A 65 12.30 -15.47 -6.10
C ILE A 65 13.63 -15.60 -6.85
N LYS A 66 13.63 -16.39 -7.91
CA LYS A 66 14.78 -16.53 -8.81
C LYS A 66 14.35 -16.26 -10.23
N PHE A 67 15.08 -15.37 -10.90
CA PHE A 67 14.95 -15.12 -12.32
C PHE A 67 16.07 -15.81 -13.07
N GLU A 68 15.83 -16.12 -14.35
CA GLU A 68 16.91 -16.53 -15.24
C GLU A 68 17.85 -15.34 -15.48
N LYS A 69 19.11 -15.61 -15.83
CA LYS A 69 20.10 -14.56 -16.07
C LYS A 69 19.65 -13.55 -17.15
N ALA A 70 18.88 -14.00 -18.13
CA ALA A 70 18.33 -13.15 -19.18
C ALA A 70 17.21 -12.21 -18.69
N ASP A 71 16.54 -12.56 -17.60
CA ASP A 71 15.39 -11.85 -17.04
C ASP A 71 15.76 -10.89 -15.89
N GLU A 72 16.97 -11.01 -15.34
CA GLU A 72 17.51 -10.05 -14.38
C GLU A 72 17.55 -8.61 -14.93
N ALA A 73 17.66 -8.45 -16.25
CA ALA A 73 17.64 -7.14 -16.92
C ALA A 73 16.22 -6.52 -17.02
N LEU A 74 15.17 -7.24 -16.64
CA LEU A 74 13.79 -6.73 -16.62
C LEU A 74 13.52 -5.80 -15.43
N PHE A 75 14.45 -5.72 -14.46
CA PHE A 75 14.31 -4.90 -13.26
C PHE A 75 15.40 -3.83 -13.23
N THR A 76 15.04 -2.65 -12.72
CA THR A 76 16.06 -1.75 -12.18
C THR A 76 16.58 -2.30 -10.84
N LYS A 77 17.68 -1.72 -10.34
CA LYS A 77 18.19 -2.08 -9.01
C LYS A 77 17.12 -1.84 -7.93
N ASP A 78 16.47 -0.68 -7.97
CA ASP A 78 15.48 -0.28 -6.97
C ASP A 78 14.22 -1.13 -7.08
N GLY A 79 13.76 -1.44 -8.29
CA GLY A 79 12.62 -2.33 -8.53
C GLY A 79 12.89 -3.74 -8.02
N ARG A 80 14.12 -4.26 -8.18
CA ARG A 80 14.51 -5.55 -7.61
C ARG A 80 14.55 -5.53 -6.09
N THR A 81 15.11 -4.47 -5.49
CA THR A 81 15.11 -4.30 -4.03
C THR A 81 13.68 -4.25 -3.48
N CYS A 82 12.79 -3.49 -4.12
CA CYS A 82 11.38 -3.42 -3.72
C CYS A 82 10.71 -4.79 -3.76
N LEU A 83 10.88 -5.54 -4.84
CA LEU A 83 10.35 -6.90 -4.97
C LEU A 83 10.85 -7.84 -3.85
N ASP A 84 12.16 -7.84 -3.60
CA ASP A 84 12.77 -8.71 -2.60
C ASP A 84 12.27 -8.37 -1.18
N GLU A 85 12.07 -7.08 -0.87
CA GLU A 85 11.53 -6.61 0.41
C GLU A 85 10.05 -6.94 0.59
N MET A 86 9.23 -6.73 -0.45
CA MET A 86 7.82 -7.11 -0.41
C MET A 86 7.67 -8.63 -0.20
N TRP A 87 8.44 -9.43 -0.95
CA TRP A 87 8.44 -10.89 -0.80
C TRP A 87 8.90 -11.34 0.59
N ALA A 88 9.90 -10.67 1.17
CA ALA A 88 10.38 -10.97 2.51
C ALA A 88 9.34 -10.64 3.61
N SER A 89 8.47 -9.65 3.37
CA SER A 89 7.37 -9.31 4.27
C SER A 89 6.22 -10.32 4.16
N SER A 90 5.76 -10.58 2.94
CA SER A 90 4.78 -11.62 2.64
C SER A 90 5.04 -12.18 1.25
N ALA A 91 5.26 -13.50 1.16
CA ALA A 91 5.21 -14.19 -0.12
C ALA A 91 3.84 -13.97 -0.77
N MET A 92 3.80 -13.93 -2.10
CA MET A 92 2.60 -13.57 -2.85
C MET A 92 2.51 -14.35 -4.15
N MET A 93 1.30 -14.56 -4.66
CA MET A 93 1.07 -15.19 -5.96
C MET A 93 -0.08 -14.49 -6.70
N CYS A 94 -0.06 -14.53 -8.04
CA CYS A 94 -1.18 -14.12 -8.86
C CYS A 94 -2.20 -15.27 -8.96
N PRO A 95 -3.47 -15.07 -8.55
CA PRO A 95 -4.47 -16.14 -8.51
C PRO A 95 -5.07 -16.47 -9.89
N VAL A 96 -4.69 -15.74 -10.94
CA VAL A 96 -5.20 -15.90 -12.30
C VAL A 96 -4.08 -16.17 -13.30
N SER A 97 -4.40 -16.89 -14.38
CA SER A 97 -3.44 -17.24 -15.43
C SER A 97 -3.33 -16.18 -16.54
N GLN A 98 -4.26 -15.22 -16.58
CA GLN A 98 -4.27 -14.12 -17.54
C GLN A 98 -4.74 -12.84 -16.87
N VAL A 99 -3.99 -11.77 -17.09
CA VAL A 99 -4.30 -10.41 -16.63
C VAL A 99 -4.25 -9.48 -17.85
N THR A 100 -5.22 -8.57 -17.96
CA THR A 100 -5.31 -7.62 -19.08
C THR A 100 -5.68 -6.25 -18.54
N GLU A 101 -4.75 -5.31 -18.61
CA GLU A 101 -4.92 -3.99 -18.00
C GLU A 101 -4.47 -2.88 -18.94
N LYS A 102 -4.84 -1.64 -18.61
CA LYS A 102 -4.38 -0.45 -19.33
C LYS A 102 -3.04 0.03 -18.77
N GLY A 103 -2.18 0.52 -19.66
CA GLY A 103 -1.03 1.31 -19.26
C GLY A 103 -1.43 2.76 -18.98
N ILE A 104 -0.86 3.34 -17.94
CA ILE A 104 -1.05 4.74 -17.57
C ILE A 104 0.31 5.43 -17.74
N SER A 105 0.38 6.36 -18.71
CA SER A 105 1.61 7.13 -18.94
C SER A 105 1.75 8.26 -17.92
N MET A 106 2.91 8.34 -17.29
CA MET A 106 3.28 9.38 -16.33
C MET A 106 3.90 10.59 -17.08
N GLN A 107 3.96 11.77 -16.43
CA GLN A 107 4.49 12.98 -17.08
C GLN A 107 5.98 12.88 -17.48
N ASN A 108 6.76 12.08 -16.77
CA ASN A 108 8.18 11.84 -17.02
C ASN A 108 8.43 10.71 -18.04
N GLY A 109 7.38 10.20 -18.70
CA GLY A 109 7.45 9.11 -19.67
C GLY A 109 7.60 7.71 -19.07
N THR A 110 7.53 7.57 -17.74
CA THR A 110 7.36 6.25 -17.11
C THR A 110 5.93 5.75 -17.30
N VAL A 111 5.71 4.46 -17.07
CA VAL A 111 4.40 3.82 -17.25
C VAL A 111 4.02 3.07 -15.98
N GLN A 112 2.74 3.09 -15.64
CA GLN A 112 2.16 2.21 -14.62
C GLN A 112 1.16 1.25 -15.22
N VAL A 113 1.10 0.04 -14.67
CA VAL A 113 -0.06 -0.86 -14.81
C VAL A 113 -0.59 -1.13 -13.41
N ARG A 114 -1.92 -1.10 -13.26
CA ARG A 114 -2.61 -1.16 -11.96
C ARG A 114 -3.54 -2.37 -11.94
N ASN A 115 -4.19 -2.62 -10.80
CA ASN A 115 -5.19 -3.69 -10.62
C ASN A 115 -4.63 -5.09 -10.90
N ILE A 116 -3.34 -5.32 -10.64
CA ILE A 116 -2.74 -6.65 -10.85
C ILE A 116 -3.07 -7.53 -9.63
N PRO A 117 -3.95 -8.54 -9.75
CA PRO A 117 -4.42 -9.27 -8.59
C PRO A 117 -3.33 -10.16 -7.99
N ILE A 118 -3.22 -10.16 -6.67
CA ILE A 118 -2.34 -11.02 -5.89
C ILE A 118 -3.01 -11.53 -4.62
N THR A 119 -2.61 -12.72 -4.19
CA THR A 119 -2.89 -13.26 -2.86
C THR A 119 -1.62 -13.20 -2.01
N LEU A 120 -1.66 -12.47 -0.90
CA LEU A 120 -0.60 -12.40 0.12
C LEU A 120 -0.72 -13.58 1.09
N LEU A 121 0.32 -14.40 1.21
CA LEU A 121 0.29 -15.64 1.99
C LEU A 121 0.45 -15.45 3.50
N ALA A 122 0.95 -14.30 3.96
CA ALA A 122 1.12 -14.00 5.38
C ALA A 122 -0.06 -13.18 5.97
N ALA A 123 -0.96 -12.70 5.12
CA ALA A 123 -2.15 -11.96 5.52
C ALA A 123 -3.28 -12.91 5.94
N ASP A 124 -4.22 -12.41 6.73
CA ASP A 124 -5.44 -13.14 7.08
C ASP A 124 -6.42 -13.22 5.88
N GLU A 125 -7.45 -14.07 5.98
CA GLU A 125 -8.41 -14.33 4.90
C GLU A 125 -9.16 -13.08 4.42
N ASP A 126 -9.37 -12.10 5.31
CA ASP A 126 -10.10 -10.88 4.98
C ASP A 126 -9.22 -9.86 4.24
N ASN A 127 -7.88 -10.00 4.31
CA ASN A 127 -6.93 -9.02 3.80
C ASN A 127 -5.89 -9.60 2.82
N CYS A 128 -5.96 -10.88 2.49
CA CYS A 128 -4.98 -11.56 1.65
C CYS A 128 -5.10 -11.22 0.17
N GLU A 129 -6.31 -10.96 -0.33
CA GLU A 129 -6.54 -10.54 -1.71
C GLU A 129 -6.25 -9.04 -1.85
N GLN A 130 -5.21 -8.71 -2.63
CA GLN A 130 -4.79 -7.35 -2.89
C GLN A 130 -4.43 -7.15 -4.35
N GLU A 131 -4.21 -5.90 -4.73
CA GLU A 131 -3.81 -5.53 -6.08
C GLU A 131 -2.45 -4.84 -6.05
N LEU A 132 -1.66 -5.05 -7.11
CA LEU A 132 -0.40 -4.35 -7.30
C LEU A 132 -0.53 -3.24 -8.34
N VAL A 133 0.25 -2.19 -8.11
CA VAL A 133 0.70 -1.26 -9.15
C VAL A 133 2.15 -1.60 -9.48
N ILE A 134 2.43 -1.85 -10.76
CA ILE A 134 3.79 -2.06 -11.25
C ILE A 134 4.18 -0.85 -12.08
N CYS A 135 5.27 -0.21 -11.67
CA CYS A 135 5.83 0.95 -12.33
C CYS A 135 7.00 0.53 -13.23
N PHE A 136 7.13 1.19 -14.38
CA PHE A 136 8.15 0.92 -15.37
C PHE A 136 8.87 2.19 -15.79
N ASN A 137 10.18 2.10 -15.92
CA ASN A 137 10.96 3.16 -16.54
C ASN A 137 10.65 3.26 -18.06
N GLN A 138 11.24 4.25 -18.72
CA GLN A 138 11.06 4.50 -20.16
C GLN A 138 11.51 3.33 -21.06
N GLN A 139 12.25 2.34 -20.53
CA GLN A 139 12.71 1.15 -21.24
C GLN A 139 11.78 -0.07 -21.02
N GLY A 140 10.77 0.04 -20.15
CA GLY A 140 9.89 -1.07 -19.78
C GLY A 140 10.48 -2.01 -18.72
N GLN A 141 11.51 -1.56 -18.00
CA GLN A 141 12.03 -2.28 -16.84
C GLN A 141 11.19 -1.93 -15.61
N ILE A 142 10.90 -2.93 -14.78
CA ILE A 142 10.19 -2.74 -13.51
C ILE A 142 11.08 -1.90 -12.60
N ASP A 143 10.60 -0.70 -12.27
CA ASP A 143 11.33 0.26 -11.44
C ASP A 143 10.81 0.30 -10.00
N ASN A 144 9.56 -0.06 -9.77
CA ASN A 144 8.91 -0.10 -8.47
C ASN A 144 7.66 -1.00 -8.50
N ILE A 145 7.28 -1.51 -7.33
CA ILE A 145 6.08 -2.32 -7.14
C ILE A 145 5.39 -1.84 -5.88
N MET A 146 4.11 -1.51 -5.96
CA MET A 146 3.32 -1.00 -4.84
C MET A 146 2.07 -1.83 -4.65
N ILE A 147 1.56 -1.84 -3.43
CA ILE A 147 0.20 -2.31 -3.16
C ILE A 147 -0.77 -1.18 -3.51
N ALA A 148 -1.71 -1.47 -4.40
CA ALA A 148 -2.69 -0.52 -4.89
C ALA A 148 -3.70 -0.14 -3.80
N LEU A 149 -4.16 1.11 -3.84
CA LEU A 149 -5.44 1.49 -3.24
C LEU A 149 -6.58 0.81 -3.99
N GLU A 150 -7.65 0.46 -3.28
CA GLU A 150 -8.83 -0.16 -3.89
C GLU A 150 -9.40 0.72 -5.02
N GLU A 151 -9.83 0.11 -6.13
CA GLU A 151 -10.22 0.82 -7.36
C GLU A 151 -11.24 1.93 -7.12
N HIS A 152 -12.27 1.68 -6.31
CA HIS A 152 -13.29 2.68 -6.02
C HIS A 152 -12.72 3.91 -5.28
N ARG A 153 -11.72 3.72 -4.41
CA ARG A 153 -11.00 4.81 -3.71
C ARG A 153 -10.09 5.58 -4.64
N TYR A 154 -9.42 4.88 -5.55
CA TYR A 154 -8.67 5.51 -6.62
C TYR A 154 -9.58 6.43 -7.45
N LEU A 155 -10.75 5.94 -7.86
CA LEU A 155 -11.72 6.72 -8.64
C LEU A 155 -12.30 7.90 -7.88
N ASP A 156 -12.57 7.77 -6.57
CA ASP A 156 -13.02 8.86 -5.71
C ASP A 156 -12.03 10.03 -5.72
N VAL A 157 -10.73 9.72 -5.65
CA VAL A 157 -9.66 10.73 -5.66
C VAL A 157 -9.47 11.32 -7.06
N ILE A 158 -9.40 10.49 -8.10
CA ILE A 158 -9.13 10.96 -9.48
C ILE A 158 -10.27 11.81 -10.05
N ASN A 159 -11.53 11.44 -9.80
CA ASN A 159 -12.68 12.05 -10.48
C ASN A 159 -13.21 13.31 -9.79
N ALA A 160 -12.67 13.69 -8.62
CA ALA A 160 -13.13 14.87 -7.90
C ALA A 160 -12.70 16.19 -8.58
N GLN A 161 -13.66 16.91 -9.18
CA GLN A 161 -13.57 18.28 -9.74
C GLN A 161 -12.43 18.49 -10.75
N ILE A 162 -12.77 18.48 -12.05
CA ILE A 162 -11.83 18.17 -13.13
C ILE A 162 -11.25 19.43 -13.79
N SER A 163 -9.96 19.66 -13.56
CA SER A 163 -9.05 20.30 -14.53
C SER A 163 -7.88 19.34 -14.82
N VAL A 164 -7.23 19.46 -16.00
CA VAL A 164 -6.10 18.58 -16.38
C VAL A 164 -4.92 18.72 -15.40
N LYS A 165 -4.67 19.92 -14.86
CA LYS A 165 -3.64 20.15 -13.84
C LYS A 165 -3.98 19.45 -12.53
N ASP A 166 -5.27 19.41 -12.16
CA ASP A 166 -5.71 18.71 -10.95
C ASP A 166 -5.60 17.18 -11.10
N PHE A 167 -5.79 16.63 -12.31
CA PHE A 167 -5.63 15.20 -12.58
C PHE A 167 -4.20 14.71 -12.28
N HIS A 168 -3.18 15.36 -12.85
CA HIS A 168 -1.79 14.95 -12.65
C HIS A 168 -1.36 15.04 -11.19
N ARG A 169 -1.79 16.08 -10.48
CA ARG A 169 -1.51 16.21 -9.05
C ARG A 169 -2.20 15.14 -8.21
N ARG A 170 -3.45 14.79 -8.54
CA ARG A 170 -4.16 13.68 -7.88
C ARG A 170 -3.46 12.35 -8.12
N GLN A 171 -2.92 12.13 -9.31
CA GLN A 171 -2.12 10.95 -9.62
C GLN A 171 -0.83 10.91 -8.77
N ALA A 172 -0.11 12.03 -8.66
CA ALA A 172 1.07 12.12 -7.78
C ALA A 172 0.72 11.89 -6.30
N ILE A 173 -0.44 12.37 -5.84
CA ILE A 173 -0.94 12.12 -4.47
C ILE A 173 -1.23 10.62 -4.26
N ILE A 174 -1.89 9.98 -5.21
CA ILE A 174 -2.19 8.54 -5.15
C ILE A 174 -0.90 7.72 -5.12
N ASP A 175 0.04 8.02 -6.02
CA ASP A 175 1.34 7.34 -6.08
C ASP A 175 2.12 7.53 -4.78
N PHE A 176 2.05 8.72 -4.19
CA PHE A 176 2.65 8.98 -2.89
C PHE A 176 2.02 8.14 -1.79
N VAL A 177 0.68 8.09 -1.71
CA VAL A 177 -0.04 7.33 -0.68
C VAL A 177 0.21 5.82 -0.82
N GLU A 178 0.24 5.28 -2.04
CA GLU A 178 0.52 3.87 -2.31
C GLU A 178 1.97 3.49 -1.97
N ASN A 179 2.93 4.33 -2.35
CA ASN A 179 4.32 4.14 -1.93
C ASN A 179 4.46 4.24 -0.41
N PHE A 180 3.80 5.21 0.21
CA PHE A 180 3.81 5.38 1.66
C PHE A 180 3.27 4.13 2.35
N ARG A 181 2.11 3.62 1.94
CA ARG A 181 1.56 2.35 2.44
C ARG A 181 2.54 1.19 2.27
N THR A 182 3.05 1.02 1.05
CA THR A 182 3.96 -0.08 0.69
C THR A 182 5.23 -0.04 1.53
N ALA A 183 5.79 1.15 1.78
CA ALA A 183 6.97 1.34 2.61
C ALA A 183 6.77 0.85 4.05
N TYR A 184 5.60 1.07 4.66
CA TYR A 184 5.30 0.49 5.98
C TYR A 184 5.19 -1.03 5.93
N ASN A 185 4.52 -1.57 4.91
CA ASN A 185 4.32 -3.02 4.77
C ASN A 185 5.65 -3.77 4.58
N ARG A 186 6.60 -3.18 3.86
CA ARG A 186 7.95 -3.73 3.66
C ARG A 186 8.99 -3.28 4.69
N LYS A 187 8.59 -2.43 5.65
CA LYS A 187 9.45 -1.85 6.70
C LYS A 187 10.62 -1.00 6.16
N ASP A 188 10.42 -0.33 5.03
CA ASP A 188 11.41 0.57 4.43
C ASP A 188 11.48 1.88 5.23
N ILE A 189 12.32 1.86 6.26
CA ILE A 189 12.50 3.01 7.15
C ILE A 189 13.22 4.16 6.46
N ASP A 190 14.03 3.90 5.44
CA ASP A 190 14.83 4.92 4.78
C ASP A 190 13.93 5.77 3.89
N TYR A 191 13.03 5.15 3.11
CA TYR A 191 11.97 5.87 2.40
C TYR A 191 11.10 6.67 3.37
N ILE A 192 10.60 6.04 4.43
CA ILE A 192 9.73 6.73 5.41
C ILE A 192 10.47 7.90 6.05
N ASN A 193 11.74 7.79 6.37
CA ASN A 193 12.51 8.91 6.91
C ASN A 193 12.70 10.04 5.89
N ASN A 194 12.90 9.71 4.62
CA ASN A 194 13.19 10.70 3.56
C ASN A 194 11.98 11.54 3.17
N VAL A 195 10.76 10.98 3.24
CA VAL A 195 9.54 11.73 2.87
C VAL A 195 9.06 12.70 3.95
N PHE A 196 9.66 12.75 5.14
CA PHE A 196 9.32 13.75 6.16
C PHE A 196 10.28 14.94 6.10
N SER A 197 9.70 16.14 6.23
CA SER A 197 10.46 17.36 6.51
C SER A 197 11.26 17.21 7.80
N ASP A 198 12.48 17.74 7.86
CA ASP A 198 13.31 17.68 9.08
C ASP A 198 12.63 18.35 10.28
N ASN A 199 11.78 19.35 10.01
CA ASN A 199 10.98 20.06 11.00
C ASN A 199 9.51 19.59 11.03
N ALA A 200 9.22 18.38 10.55
CA ALA A 200 7.85 17.88 10.50
C ALA A 200 7.20 17.85 11.89
N LEU A 201 5.97 18.34 11.98
CA LEU A 201 5.14 18.25 13.18
C LEU A 201 4.44 16.89 13.20
N ILE A 202 4.75 16.06 14.18
CA ILE A 202 4.16 14.73 14.33
C ILE A 202 3.28 14.70 15.58
N ILE A 203 2.01 14.36 15.42
CA ILE A 203 1.02 14.23 16.49
C ILE A 203 0.50 12.79 16.51
N THR A 204 0.44 12.18 17.69
CA THR A 204 -0.20 10.86 17.86
C THR A 204 -1.17 10.93 19.03
N GLY A 205 -2.43 10.59 18.78
CA GLY A 205 -3.47 10.40 19.78
C GLY A 205 -3.41 9.00 20.37
N LYS A 206 -3.73 8.86 21.65
CA LYS A 206 -3.95 7.57 22.31
C LYS A 206 -5.16 7.66 23.22
N VAL A 207 -5.98 6.61 23.26
CA VAL A 207 -7.10 6.53 24.21
C VAL A 207 -6.54 6.25 25.61
N VAL A 208 -6.87 7.11 26.57
CA VAL A 208 -6.48 6.96 27.99
C VAL A 208 -7.71 6.96 28.89
N LYS A 209 -7.68 6.13 29.93
CA LYS A 209 -8.72 6.10 30.96
C LYS A 209 -8.46 7.16 32.02
N ILE A 210 -9.47 7.96 32.33
CA ILE A 210 -9.47 8.97 33.37
C ILE A 210 -9.71 8.29 34.72
N ASP A 211 -8.80 8.50 35.67
CA ASP A 211 -8.94 7.97 37.03
C ASP A 211 -10.03 8.69 37.82
N LYS A 212 -10.99 7.91 38.34
CA LYS A 212 -12.22 8.37 39.02
C LYS A 212 -12.00 9.10 40.35
N LYS A 213 -10.76 9.26 40.85
CA LYS A 213 -10.48 9.89 42.16
C LYS A 213 -10.58 11.42 42.18
N LYS A 214 -10.92 12.07 41.05
CA LYS A 214 -11.06 13.54 40.93
C LYS A 214 -12.44 14.02 40.49
N GLN A 215 -13.44 13.14 40.35
CA GLN A 215 -14.79 13.53 39.95
C GLN A 215 -15.75 13.45 41.14
N ASP A 216 -16.51 14.52 41.36
CA ASP A 216 -17.64 14.55 42.27
C ASP A 216 -18.59 13.38 41.98
N LEU A 217 -19.13 12.80 43.06
CA LEU A 217 -19.94 11.57 43.11
C LEU A 217 -21.27 11.61 42.30
N THR A 218 -21.49 12.64 41.48
CA THR A 218 -22.73 12.89 40.73
C THR A 218 -22.70 12.44 39.27
N SER A 219 -21.57 11.94 38.76
CA SER A 219 -21.45 11.50 37.35
C SER A 219 -21.26 9.99 37.23
N GLN A 220 -22.27 9.23 37.66
CA GLN A 220 -22.44 7.83 37.23
C GLN A 220 -22.94 7.78 35.77
N ALA A 221 -22.08 8.07 34.80
CA ALA A 221 -22.39 7.87 33.38
C ALA A 221 -21.13 7.63 32.52
N LEU A 222 -20.80 6.34 32.33
CA LEU A 222 -20.34 5.66 31.10
C LEU A 222 -19.15 6.18 30.25
N ASN A 223 -18.64 7.40 30.40
CA ASN A 223 -17.55 7.95 29.58
C ASN A 223 -16.32 8.25 30.44
N ASN A 224 -15.34 7.34 30.46
CA ASN A 224 -14.09 7.53 31.21
C ASN A 224 -12.84 7.50 30.32
N GLU A 225 -13.00 7.52 29.01
CA GLU A 225 -11.90 7.57 28.05
C GLU A 225 -11.82 8.97 27.42
N GLN A 226 -10.59 9.41 27.16
CA GLN A 226 -10.29 10.60 26.36
C GLN A 226 -9.10 10.31 25.44
N ILE A 227 -9.00 11.06 24.34
CA ILE A 227 -7.82 10.98 23.47
C ILE A 227 -6.77 11.96 23.98
N GLN A 228 -5.61 11.45 24.38
CA GLN A 228 -4.45 12.25 24.72
C GLN A 228 -3.53 12.37 23.51
N TYR A 229 -3.22 13.60 23.12
CA TYR A 229 -2.30 13.88 22.01
C TYR A 229 -0.88 14.11 22.52
N GLN A 230 0.07 13.47 21.86
CA GLN A 230 1.50 13.71 22.06
C GLN A 230 2.11 14.26 20.78
N LYS A 231 2.92 15.32 20.92
CA LYS A 231 3.78 15.84 19.86
C LYS A 231 5.15 15.18 19.92
N SER A 232 5.73 14.88 18.76
CA SER A 232 7.10 14.38 18.64
C SER A 232 7.80 15.00 17.44
N THR A 233 9.13 15.02 17.49
CA THR A 233 9.98 15.36 16.34
C THR A 233 10.03 14.21 15.32
N LYS A 234 10.54 14.49 14.11
CA LYS A 234 10.86 13.46 13.10
C LYS A 234 11.79 12.38 13.67
N GLU A 235 12.86 12.79 14.33
CA GLU A 235 13.85 11.85 14.89
C GLU A 235 13.23 10.90 15.91
N GLU A 236 12.47 11.42 16.87
CA GLU A 236 11.77 10.60 17.86
C GLU A 236 10.80 9.62 17.22
N TYR A 237 10.02 10.08 16.24
CA TYR A 237 9.08 9.26 15.51
C TYR A 237 9.76 8.12 14.77
N ILE A 238 10.79 8.42 13.97
CA ILE A 238 11.54 7.43 13.18
C ILE A 238 12.24 6.43 14.10
N ASN A 239 12.80 6.86 15.24
CA ASN A 239 13.42 5.96 16.22
C ASN A 239 12.40 5.04 16.92
N ASN A 240 11.17 5.51 17.16
CA ASN A 240 10.08 4.67 17.64
C ASN A 240 9.65 3.67 16.55
N LEU A 241 9.55 4.11 15.29
CA LEU A 241 9.13 3.28 14.17
C LEU A 241 10.14 2.16 13.86
N LYS A 242 11.45 2.46 13.90
CA LYS A 242 12.54 1.45 13.81
C LYS A 242 12.36 0.31 14.83
N ARG A 243 12.03 0.67 16.07
CA ARG A 243 11.76 -0.32 17.13
C ARG A 243 10.48 -1.12 16.83
N CYS A 244 9.43 -0.46 16.36
CA CYS A 244 8.20 -1.13 15.93
C CYS A 244 8.46 -2.16 14.81
N PHE A 245 9.21 -1.78 13.77
CA PHE A 245 9.55 -2.64 12.65
C PHE A 245 10.37 -3.86 13.06
N LYS A 246 11.33 -3.67 13.97
CA LYS A 246 12.15 -4.76 14.52
C LYS A 246 11.33 -5.76 15.36
N ASN A 247 10.31 -5.28 16.08
CA ASN A 247 9.55 -6.09 17.03
C ASN A 247 8.36 -6.83 16.42
N ASN A 248 8.01 -6.54 15.16
CA ASN A 248 6.91 -7.20 14.47
C ASN A 248 7.44 -8.05 13.33
N SER A 249 6.98 -9.29 13.19
CA SER A 249 7.37 -10.16 12.07
C SER A 249 6.77 -9.68 10.75
N TYR A 250 5.51 -9.22 10.77
CA TYR A 250 4.82 -8.61 9.64
C TYR A 250 4.15 -7.29 10.02
N ILE A 251 3.89 -6.46 9.00
CA ILE A 251 3.04 -5.26 9.08
C ILE A 251 2.14 -5.29 7.85
N ASN A 252 0.84 -5.16 8.07
CA ASN A 252 -0.18 -5.02 7.06
C ASN A 252 -0.95 -3.72 7.33
N LEU A 253 -0.58 -2.68 6.60
CA LEU A 253 -1.22 -1.38 6.58
C LEU A 253 -2.19 -1.33 5.40
N ILE A 254 -3.43 -0.94 5.68
CA ILE A 254 -4.47 -0.71 4.68
C ILE A 254 -5.02 0.69 4.87
N PHE A 255 -5.26 1.39 3.76
CA PHE A 255 -5.88 2.70 3.74
C PHE A 255 -7.25 2.61 3.09
N ASP A 256 -8.24 3.20 3.76
CA ASP A 256 -9.63 3.36 3.33
C ASP A 256 -10.05 4.83 3.54
N GLU A 257 -11.28 5.20 3.14
CA GLU A 257 -11.89 6.53 3.31
C GLU A 257 -10.89 7.67 3.01
N ILE A 258 -10.53 7.82 1.74
CA ILE A 258 -9.49 8.78 1.30
C ILE A 258 -10.12 10.13 0.99
N GLU A 259 -9.67 11.16 1.71
CA GLU A 259 -10.08 12.54 1.46
C GLU A 259 -8.88 13.40 1.12
N VAL A 260 -8.97 14.15 0.03
CA VAL A 260 -7.91 15.03 -0.45
C VAL A 260 -8.42 16.47 -0.50
N MET A 261 -7.76 17.36 0.23
CA MET A 261 -8.03 18.79 0.29
C MET A 261 -6.82 19.58 -0.21
N ARG A 262 -7.03 20.49 -1.16
CA ARG A 262 -5.99 21.44 -1.57
C ARG A 262 -5.98 22.65 -0.64
N HIS A 263 -4.80 23.15 -0.28
CA HIS A 263 -4.69 24.37 0.53
C HIS A 263 -5.25 25.58 -0.25
N PRO A 264 -6.07 26.45 0.38
CA PRO A 264 -6.78 27.51 -0.34
C PRO A 264 -5.88 28.59 -0.94
N ARG A 265 -4.65 28.74 -0.42
CA ARG A 265 -3.69 29.78 -0.84
C ARG A 265 -2.37 29.26 -1.41
N ARG A 266 -2.12 27.96 -1.30
CA ARG A 266 -0.85 27.30 -1.65
C ARG A 266 -1.18 26.11 -2.52
N ASP A 267 -0.98 26.22 -3.83
CA ASP A 267 -1.42 25.17 -4.74
C ASP A 267 -0.51 23.93 -4.66
N ASP A 268 0.66 24.04 -4.04
CA ASP A 268 1.63 22.98 -3.74
C ASP A 268 1.33 22.19 -2.47
N ILE A 269 0.46 22.69 -1.58
CA ILE A 269 0.16 22.02 -0.29
C ILE A 269 -1.18 21.29 -0.36
N PHE A 270 -1.16 20.02 0.04
CA PHE A 270 -2.34 19.16 0.11
C PHE A 270 -2.48 18.52 1.49
N GLY A 271 -3.71 18.46 1.98
CA GLY A 271 -4.11 17.64 3.10
C GLY A 271 -4.70 16.33 2.60
N VAL A 272 -4.22 15.21 3.12
CA VAL A 272 -4.70 13.86 2.80
C VAL A 272 -5.11 13.18 4.11
N THR A 273 -6.40 12.90 4.24
CA THR A 273 -6.95 12.14 5.36
C THR A 273 -7.24 10.72 4.88
N LEU A 274 -6.82 9.73 5.67
CA LEU A 274 -6.92 8.31 5.39
C LEU A 274 -7.46 7.61 6.63
N LYS A 275 -8.43 6.73 6.48
CA LYS A 275 -8.72 5.73 7.51
C LYS A 275 -7.71 4.61 7.40
N GLN A 276 -6.92 4.45 8.45
CA GLN A 276 -5.80 3.54 8.51
C GLN A 276 -6.18 2.31 9.35
N HIS A 277 -6.11 1.14 8.72
CA HIS A 277 -6.15 -0.14 9.40
C HIS A 277 -4.71 -0.64 9.54
N TRP A 278 -4.22 -0.70 10.78
CA TRP A 278 -2.90 -1.25 11.09
C TRP A 278 -3.07 -2.65 11.66
N ASN A 279 -2.49 -3.65 11.01
CA ASN A 279 -2.38 -5.00 11.53
C ASN A 279 -0.91 -5.42 11.57
N SER A 280 -0.48 -5.98 12.68
CA SER A 280 0.89 -6.47 12.86
C SER A 280 0.89 -7.66 13.80
N SER A 281 2.00 -8.39 13.89
CA SER A 281 2.07 -9.64 14.64
C SER A 281 1.64 -9.54 16.11
N ASN A 282 1.75 -8.36 16.72
CA ASN A 282 1.43 -8.16 18.13
C ASN A 282 0.37 -7.08 18.39
N TYR A 283 -0.17 -6.44 17.34
CA TYR A 283 -1.01 -5.26 17.50
C TYR A 283 -1.92 -5.03 16.28
N SER A 284 -3.17 -4.69 16.54
CA SER A 284 -4.13 -4.25 15.53
C SER A 284 -4.88 -3.02 16.04
N ASP A 285 -5.06 -2.02 15.17
CA ASP A 285 -5.81 -0.81 15.49
C ASP A 285 -6.33 -0.10 14.24
N VAL A 286 -7.38 0.69 14.41
CA VAL A 286 -8.01 1.47 13.35
C VAL A 286 -8.08 2.93 13.77
N GLY A 287 -7.72 3.83 12.87
CA GLY A 287 -7.70 5.25 13.17
C GLY A 287 -7.62 6.13 11.94
N TYR A 288 -7.73 7.44 12.14
CA TYR A 288 -7.56 8.43 11.10
C TYR A 288 -6.12 8.94 11.07
N LEU A 289 -5.46 8.76 9.93
CA LEU A 289 -4.18 9.37 9.59
C LEU A 289 -4.45 10.62 8.76
N PHE A 290 -3.92 11.76 9.18
CA PHE A 290 -3.88 12.96 8.34
C PHE A 290 -2.44 13.34 8.04
N LEU A 291 -2.18 13.62 6.77
CA LEU A 291 -0.91 14.05 6.24
C LEU A 291 -1.09 15.39 5.56
N MET A 292 -0.23 16.34 5.89
CA MET A 292 -0.09 17.57 5.12
C MET A 292 1.22 17.50 4.36
N ILE A 293 1.12 17.53 3.04
CA ILE A 293 2.21 17.19 2.13
C ILE A 293 2.47 18.38 1.22
N ASN A 294 3.75 18.71 1.07
CA ASN A 294 4.24 19.66 0.10
C ASN A 294 4.63 18.92 -1.20
N PHE A 295 4.00 19.30 -2.31
CA PHE A 295 4.22 18.81 -3.67
C PHE A 295 4.89 19.87 -4.57
N GLU A 296 5.64 20.82 -4.00
CA GLU A 296 6.45 21.78 -4.78
C GLU A 296 7.42 21.05 -5.72
N ASP A 297 8.06 19.98 -5.22
CA ASP A 297 8.71 18.95 -6.05
C ASP A 297 7.80 17.72 -6.12
N GLU A 298 7.05 17.58 -7.23
CA GLU A 298 6.12 16.47 -7.45
C GLU A 298 6.83 15.09 -7.47
N MET A 299 8.14 15.06 -7.75
CA MET A 299 8.93 13.82 -7.73
C MET A 299 9.41 13.46 -6.32
N ASN A 300 9.49 14.42 -5.40
CA ASN A 300 9.90 14.21 -4.02
C ASN A 300 8.94 14.91 -3.03
N PRO A 301 7.69 14.42 -2.90
CA PRO A 301 6.73 15.02 -1.98
C PRO A 301 7.20 14.92 -0.52
N CYS A 302 6.93 15.97 0.26
CA CYS A 302 7.47 16.12 1.60
C CYS A 302 6.38 16.36 2.65
N ILE A 303 6.24 15.45 3.61
CA ILE A 303 5.30 15.53 4.74
C ILE A 303 5.77 16.62 5.72
N GLN A 304 4.94 17.62 5.90
CA GLN A 304 5.15 18.73 6.83
C GLN A 304 4.43 18.50 8.17
N VAL A 305 3.24 17.87 8.13
CA VAL A 305 2.48 17.49 9.33
C VAL A 305 1.99 16.07 9.16
N ARG A 306 2.09 15.27 10.23
CA ARG A 306 1.48 13.95 10.32
C ARG A 306 0.73 13.82 11.64
N THR A 307 -0.56 13.50 11.58
CA THR A 307 -1.36 13.21 12.76
C THR A 307 -1.96 11.82 12.68
N TRP A 308 -2.11 11.15 13.82
CA TRP A 308 -2.88 9.91 13.90
C TRP A 308 -3.81 9.97 15.11
N GLN A 309 -5.07 9.55 14.94
CA GLN A 309 -6.10 9.53 15.98
C GLN A 309 -6.86 8.19 15.92
N PRO A 310 -7.27 7.61 17.06
CA PRO A 310 -8.11 6.40 17.05
C PRO A 310 -9.47 6.68 16.41
N ASP A 311 -10.07 5.67 15.77
CA ASP A 311 -11.38 5.79 15.10
C ASP A 311 -12.56 5.90 16.08
N LYS A 312 -12.33 5.56 17.35
CA LYS A 312 -13.33 5.55 18.40
C LYS A 312 -12.72 5.73 19.80
N TYR A 313 -13.55 6.19 20.72
CA TYR A 313 -13.28 6.22 22.16
C TYR A 313 -14.62 6.18 22.92
N ASN A 314 -14.65 5.65 24.15
CA ASN A 314 -15.90 5.39 24.89
C ASN A 314 -16.91 4.53 24.10
N GLY A 315 -16.42 3.62 23.25
CA GLY A 315 -17.28 2.79 22.39
C GLY A 315 -18.06 3.54 21.31
N LYS A 316 -17.71 4.81 21.03
CA LYS A 316 -18.34 5.65 20.01
C LYS A 316 -17.34 6.06 18.94
N PRO A 317 -17.73 6.10 17.65
CA PRO A 317 -16.90 6.65 16.60
C PRO A 317 -16.46 8.08 16.91
N LEU A 318 -15.23 8.44 16.54
CA LEU A 318 -14.72 9.79 16.59
C LEU A 318 -15.51 10.65 15.58
N PRO A 319 -16.14 11.78 15.99
CA PRO A 319 -16.86 12.64 15.07
C PRO A 319 -15.93 13.18 13.97
N ARG A 320 -16.44 13.32 12.73
CA ARG A 320 -15.61 13.72 11.58
C ARG A 320 -15.00 15.11 11.77
N GLU A 321 -15.70 16.01 12.44
CA GLU A 321 -15.26 17.35 12.80
C GLU A 321 -14.10 17.38 13.82
N GLU A 322 -13.88 16.29 14.56
CA GLU A 322 -12.75 16.13 15.49
C GLU A 322 -11.52 15.49 14.83
N VAL A 323 -11.68 14.93 13.63
CA VAL A 323 -10.59 14.36 12.84
C VAL A 323 -9.78 15.51 12.22
N PHE A 324 -8.47 15.49 12.44
CA PHE A 324 -7.55 16.50 11.90
C PHE A 324 -7.71 16.65 10.38
N SER A 325 -7.78 17.90 9.96
CA SER A 325 -7.89 18.32 8.57
C SER A 325 -7.02 19.55 8.33
N LEU A 326 -6.86 19.91 7.05
CA LEU A 326 -5.92 20.93 6.62
C LEU A 326 -6.19 22.31 7.23
N ASP A 327 -7.44 22.66 7.46
CA ASP A 327 -7.89 23.93 8.05
C ASP A 327 -7.49 24.12 9.52
N MET A 328 -7.12 23.04 10.22
CA MET A 328 -6.68 23.09 11.62
C MET A 328 -5.21 23.54 11.78
N PHE A 329 -4.48 23.71 10.67
CA PHE A 329 -3.08 24.13 10.67
C PHE A 329 -2.94 25.51 10.00
N SER A 330 -2.38 26.47 10.74
CA SER A 330 -2.11 27.82 10.22
C SER A 330 -0.78 27.85 9.48
N ILE A 331 -0.82 28.11 8.16
CA ILE A 331 0.36 28.14 7.28
C ILE A 331 0.29 29.30 6.30
#